data_AF-A0A932HQ27-F1
#
_entry.id   AF-A0A932HQ27-F1
#
_cell.length_a   1.000
_cell.length_b   1.000
_cell.length_c   1.000
_cell.angle_alpha   90.00
_cell.angle_beta   90.00
_cell.angle_gamma   90.00
#
_symmetry.space_group_name_H-M   'P 1'
#
loop_
_entity.id
_entity.type
_entity.pdbx_description
1 polymer ?
#
loop_
_entity_poly.entity_id
_entity_poly.type
_entity_poly.pdbx_seq_one_letter_code
_entity_poly.pdbx_strand_id
1 'polypeptide(L)'
;MALVYTSAYYAGSMFILGKTWYKDRSIVPFHFYDDTKAYLQVDKFGHAFGAYVYSYIGYHYLLHAGLSRNEALLYGATLGFVLQSPIEIMDGIHEGYGFSWGDMAANAMGSAFVLGQELLFNEQVVKYKFSYLRSGYADQANGYLGSSPLDRLLTDYNGHTYWFSMPVRRVVGSDIAPPWLNIAVGYGANGMFGEFENISRYNGVDIPKTTRYRQLLFSLDIDWTRIETGSSLLDTILKGLTFVKLPFPAFEYNSMGKLRWYWLYY
;
A
#
# COMPACT_ATOMS: atom_id res chain seq x y z
N MET A 1 -2.79 23.18 13.93
CA MET A 1 -1.66 22.39 13.40
C MET A 1 -2.14 21.16 12.61
N ALA A 2 -2.95 20.27 13.19
CA ALA A 2 -3.54 19.10 12.51
C ALA A 2 -4.12 19.39 11.11
N LEU A 3 -5.08 20.33 11.06
CA LEU A 3 -5.78 20.70 9.84
C LEU A 3 -4.84 21.26 8.77
N VAL A 4 -3.75 21.92 9.18
CA VAL A 4 -2.75 22.49 8.27
C VAL A 4 -1.88 21.39 7.69
N TYR A 5 -1.39 20.45 8.50
CA TYR A 5 -0.60 19.32 8.00
C TYR A 5 -1.42 18.38 7.12
N THR A 6 -2.63 18.03 7.52
CA THR A 6 -3.53 17.19 6.72
C THR A 6 -3.89 17.88 5.41
N SER A 7 -4.22 19.19 5.43
CA SER A 7 -4.51 19.94 4.20
C SER A 7 -3.29 20.06 3.29
N ALA A 8 -2.11 20.35 3.84
CA ALA A 8 -0.87 20.48 3.06
C ALA A 8 -0.45 19.15 2.45
N TYR A 9 -0.53 18.07 3.21
CA TYR A 9 -0.28 16.72 2.74
C TYR A 9 -1.27 16.33 1.64
N TYR A 10 -2.57 16.54 1.88
CA TYR A 10 -3.61 16.21 0.90
C TYR A 10 -3.44 17.01 -0.39
N ALA A 11 -3.23 18.33 -0.31
CA ALA A 11 -2.96 19.17 -1.48
C ALA A 11 -1.70 18.72 -2.24
N GLY A 12 -0.64 18.36 -1.50
CA GLY A 12 0.59 17.81 -2.08
C GLY A 12 0.35 16.48 -2.80
N SER A 13 -0.41 15.57 -2.19
CA SER A 13 -0.77 14.28 -2.79
C SER A 13 -1.58 14.47 -4.07
N MET A 14 -2.64 15.29 -4.04
CA MET A 14 -3.45 15.59 -5.22
C MET A 14 -2.65 16.28 -6.32
N PHE A 15 -1.69 17.15 -5.97
CA PHE A 15 -0.78 17.76 -6.94
C PHE A 15 0.12 16.71 -7.62
N ILE A 16 0.70 15.79 -6.85
CA ILE A 16 1.55 14.71 -7.40
C ILE A 16 0.71 13.79 -8.30
N LEU A 17 -0.47 13.35 -7.83
CA LEU A 17 -1.38 12.53 -8.63
C LEU A 17 -1.83 13.24 -9.91
N GLY A 18 -2.14 14.53 -9.81
CA GLY A 18 -2.41 15.42 -10.95
C GLY A 18 -1.31 15.41 -12.00
N LYS A 19 -0.04 15.42 -11.56
CA LYS A 19 1.13 15.42 -12.45
C LYS A 19 1.48 14.04 -13.02
N THR A 20 1.17 12.97 -12.31
CA THR A 20 1.54 11.61 -12.70
C THR A 20 0.44 10.90 -13.49
N TRP A 21 -0.82 10.95 -13.04
CA TRP A 21 -1.91 10.18 -13.64
C TRP A 21 -2.78 10.98 -14.61
N TYR A 22 -3.04 12.27 -14.34
CA TYR A 22 -4.02 13.07 -15.10
C TYR A 22 -3.44 14.10 -16.07
N LYS A 23 -2.14 14.38 -16.01
CA LYS A 23 -1.49 15.51 -16.71
C LYS A 23 -1.84 15.65 -18.20
N ASP A 24 -1.98 14.52 -18.90
CA ASP A 24 -2.21 14.45 -20.34
C ASP A 24 -3.57 13.79 -20.68
N ARG A 25 -4.53 13.80 -19.74
CA ARG A 25 -5.88 13.23 -19.92
C ARG A 25 -6.93 14.33 -20.03
N SER A 26 -7.89 14.15 -20.94
CA SER A 26 -9.03 15.06 -21.07
C SER A 26 -10.06 14.84 -19.96
N ILE A 27 -10.77 15.91 -19.56
CA ILE A 27 -11.93 15.79 -18.67
C ILE A 27 -13.12 15.30 -19.50
N VAL A 28 -13.79 14.25 -19.02
CA VAL A 28 -14.94 13.60 -19.65
C VAL A 28 -16.13 13.57 -18.68
N PRO A 29 -17.37 13.34 -19.17
CA PRO A 29 -18.51 13.11 -18.29
C PRO A 29 -18.23 11.97 -17.29
N PHE A 30 -18.76 12.10 -16.08
CA PHE A 30 -18.56 11.11 -15.03
C PHE A 30 -18.99 9.71 -15.50
N HIS A 31 -18.12 8.73 -15.29
CA HIS A 31 -18.38 7.35 -15.69
C HIS A 31 -17.76 6.34 -14.71
N PHE A 32 -18.33 5.14 -14.74
CA PHE A 32 -17.88 4.02 -13.94
C PHE A 32 -16.91 3.15 -14.72
N TYR A 33 -16.00 2.50 -14.00
CA TYR A 33 -15.03 1.57 -14.54
C TYR A 33 -14.82 0.41 -13.56
N ASP A 34 -14.73 -0.82 -14.06
CA ASP A 34 -14.47 -1.99 -13.23
C ASP A 34 -13.06 -2.49 -13.48
N ASP A 35 -12.19 -2.16 -12.54
CA ASP A 35 -10.78 -2.51 -12.54
C ASP A 35 -10.43 -3.40 -11.34
N THR A 36 -11.43 -4.10 -10.78
CA THR A 36 -11.24 -5.04 -9.65
C THR A 36 -10.14 -6.08 -9.92
N LYS A 37 -9.81 -6.32 -11.20
CA LYS A 37 -8.76 -7.24 -11.64
C LYS A 37 -7.44 -6.58 -12.08
N ALA A 38 -7.37 -5.26 -12.04
CA ALA A 38 -6.20 -4.47 -12.43
C ALA A 38 -4.96 -4.93 -11.68
N TYR A 39 -3.85 -5.03 -12.42
CA TYR A 39 -2.52 -5.39 -11.93
C TYR A 39 -2.52 -6.63 -11.03
N LEU A 40 -3.35 -7.62 -11.39
CA LEU A 40 -3.55 -8.83 -10.57
C LEU A 40 -3.86 -8.48 -9.10
N GLN A 41 -4.76 -7.51 -8.87
CA GLN A 41 -5.16 -7.01 -7.55
C GLN A 41 -4.09 -6.29 -6.73
N VAL A 42 -2.83 -6.20 -7.20
CA VAL A 42 -1.79 -5.44 -6.46
C VAL A 42 -2.24 -3.99 -6.25
N ASP A 43 -2.95 -3.45 -7.23
CA ASP A 43 -3.61 -2.16 -7.14
C ASP A 43 -4.60 -2.05 -5.97
N LYS A 44 -5.51 -3.02 -5.81
CA LYS A 44 -6.46 -3.05 -4.67
C LYS A 44 -5.76 -3.19 -3.32
N PHE A 45 -4.64 -3.91 -3.26
CA PHE A 45 -3.81 -3.92 -2.05
C PHE A 45 -3.19 -2.55 -1.78
N GLY A 46 -2.78 -1.81 -2.82
CA GLY A 46 -2.32 -0.43 -2.73
C GLY A 46 -3.36 0.54 -2.22
N HIS A 47 -4.58 0.48 -2.76
CA HIS A 47 -5.73 1.24 -2.29
C HIS A 47 -6.00 0.99 -0.80
N ALA A 48 -6.15 -0.27 -0.40
CA ALA A 48 -6.34 -0.65 1.00
C ALA A 48 -5.17 -0.21 1.90
N PHE A 49 -3.93 -0.31 1.43
CA PHE A 49 -2.76 0.13 2.19
C PHE A 49 -2.76 1.65 2.40
N GLY A 50 -3.05 2.44 1.37
CA GLY A 50 -3.15 3.90 1.48
C GLY A 50 -4.23 4.32 2.49
N ALA A 51 -5.43 3.72 2.41
CA ALA A 51 -6.49 3.95 3.39
C ALA A 51 -6.07 3.56 4.81
N TYR A 52 -5.40 2.42 4.98
CA TYR A 52 -4.89 1.98 6.28
C TYR A 52 -3.90 3.01 6.85
N VAL A 53 -2.94 3.51 6.06
CA VAL A 53 -1.95 4.50 6.51
C VAL A 53 -2.63 5.77 7.02
N TYR A 54 -3.54 6.35 6.23
CA TYR A 54 -4.28 7.54 6.64
C TYR A 54 -5.10 7.33 7.90
N SER A 55 -5.76 6.17 8.00
CA SER A 55 -6.61 5.83 9.13
C SER A 55 -5.81 5.60 10.41
N TYR A 56 -4.67 4.91 10.29
CA TYR A 56 -3.75 4.66 11.40
C TYR A 56 -3.16 5.98 11.93
N ILE A 57 -2.65 6.83 11.04
CA ILE A 57 -2.09 8.12 11.40
C ILE A 57 -3.18 9.00 12.03
N GLY A 58 -4.36 9.07 11.40
CA GLY A 58 -5.50 9.84 11.90
C GLY A 58 -5.91 9.41 13.31
N TYR A 59 -6.09 8.11 13.53
CA TYR A 59 -6.48 7.55 14.82
C TYR A 59 -5.48 7.91 15.93
N HIS A 60 -4.20 7.58 15.75
CA HIS A 60 -3.18 7.82 16.77
C HIS A 60 -2.91 9.32 16.98
N TYR A 61 -3.02 10.13 15.94
CA TYR A 61 -2.87 11.57 16.04
C TYR A 61 -3.98 12.18 16.91
N LEU A 62 -5.24 11.80 16.69
CA LEU A 62 -6.37 12.34 17.46
C LEU A 62 -6.29 11.93 18.94
N LEU A 63 -5.87 10.69 19.23
CA LEU A 63 -5.58 10.28 20.61
C LEU A 63 -4.47 11.15 21.24
N HIS A 64 -3.38 11.39 20.51
CA HIS A 64 -2.29 12.23 20.99
C HIS A 64 -2.70 13.70 21.20
N ALA A 65 -3.65 14.19 20.40
CA ALA A 65 -4.25 15.51 20.55
C ALA A 65 -5.25 15.62 21.71
N GLY A 66 -5.50 14.53 22.46
CA GLY A 66 -6.35 14.52 23.64
C GLY A 66 -7.83 14.24 23.39
N LEU A 67 -8.21 13.84 22.17
CA LEU A 67 -9.59 13.43 21.89
C LEU A 67 -9.88 12.08 22.53
N SER A 68 -11.16 11.83 22.81
CA SER A 68 -11.60 10.54 23.32
C SER A 68 -11.37 9.43 22.30
N ARG A 69 -11.23 8.19 22.77
CA ARG A 69 -11.09 7.02 21.91
C ARG A 69 -12.23 6.90 20.90
N ASN A 70 -13.46 7.22 21.29
CA ASN A 70 -14.61 7.15 20.39
C ASN A 70 -14.51 8.17 19.26
N GLU A 71 -14.07 9.40 19.56
CA GLU A 71 -13.83 10.42 18.54
C GLU A 71 -12.67 10.02 17.62
N ALA A 72 -11.58 9.48 18.18
CA ALA A 72 -10.44 9.02 17.40
C ALA A 72 -10.83 7.86 16.47
N LEU A 73 -11.67 6.92 16.91
CA LEU A 73 -12.18 5.85 16.05
C LEU A 73 -13.12 6.39 14.97
N LEU A 74 -14.05 7.29 15.32
CA LEU A 74 -15.03 7.81 14.39
C LEU A 74 -14.39 8.67 13.30
N TYR A 75 -13.49 9.59 13.67
CA TYR A 75 -12.91 10.56 12.75
C TYR A 75 -11.52 10.17 12.24
N GLY A 76 -10.72 9.51 13.07
CA GLY A 76 -9.35 9.14 12.73
C GLY A 76 -9.29 7.83 11.96
N ALA A 77 -9.90 6.76 12.48
CA ALA A 77 -9.83 5.44 11.84
C ALA A 77 -10.65 5.32 10.53
N THR A 78 -11.53 6.27 10.24
CA THR A 78 -12.28 6.36 8.97
C THR A 78 -11.65 7.30 7.95
N LEU A 79 -10.59 8.02 8.35
CA LEU A 79 -10.01 9.11 7.56
C LEU A 79 -9.48 8.63 6.21
N GLY A 80 -8.93 7.41 6.12
CA GLY A 80 -8.41 6.88 4.86
C GLY A 80 -9.46 6.74 3.76
N PHE A 81 -10.63 6.19 4.09
CA PHE A 81 -11.75 6.11 3.17
C PHE A 81 -12.17 7.49 2.68
N VAL A 82 -12.28 8.47 3.60
CA VAL A 82 -12.66 9.85 3.27
C VAL A 82 -11.62 10.52 2.37
N LEU A 83 -10.33 10.31 2.62
CA LEU A 83 -9.25 10.96 1.86
C LEU A 83 -8.96 10.30 0.51
N GLN A 84 -9.27 9.02 0.33
CA GLN A 84 -9.10 8.34 -0.96
C GLN A 84 -10.32 8.47 -1.88
N SER A 85 -11.54 8.60 -1.35
CA SER A 85 -12.75 8.74 -2.18
C SER A 85 -12.67 9.85 -3.25
N PRO A 86 -12.05 11.02 -3.00
CA PRO A 86 -11.88 12.04 -4.03
C PRO A 86 -11.00 11.60 -5.22
N ILE A 87 -10.08 10.66 -5.04
CA ILE A 87 -9.26 10.11 -6.13
C ILE A 87 -10.17 9.35 -7.10
N GLU A 88 -11.07 8.51 -6.59
CA GLU A 88 -12.03 7.77 -7.43
C GLU A 88 -12.99 8.70 -8.20
N ILE A 89 -13.36 9.82 -7.58
CA ILE A 89 -14.16 10.86 -8.24
C ILE A 89 -13.36 11.51 -9.38
N MET A 90 -12.06 11.78 -9.14
CA MET A 90 -11.16 12.30 -10.17
C MET A 90 -10.99 11.30 -11.31
N ASP A 91 -10.85 10.01 -11.02
CA ASP A 91 -10.80 8.95 -12.03
C ASP A 91 -12.09 8.93 -12.87
N GLY A 92 -13.25 9.05 -12.22
CA GLY A 92 -14.55 9.10 -12.89
C GLY A 92 -14.70 10.20 -13.93
N ILE A 93 -13.93 11.28 -13.85
CA ILE A 93 -14.02 12.44 -14.76
C ILE A 93 -12.82 12.57 -15.72
N HIS A 94 -11.89 11.62 -15.78
CA HIS A 94 -10.74 11.67 -16.69
C HIS A 94 -10.72 10.51 -17.70
N GLU A 95 -10.38 10.82 -18.94
CA GLU A 95 -10.30 9.83 -20.03
C GLU A 95 -9.25 8.74 -19.73
N GLY A 96 -9.67 7.47 -19.86
CA GLY A 96 -8.81 6.31 -19.66
C GLY A 96 -8.68 5.85 -18.21
N TYR A 97 -9.36 6.50 -17.28
CA TYR A 97 -9.66 6.01 -15.92
C TYR A 97 -11.17 5.99 -15.73
N GLY A 98 -11.67 5.63 -14.54
CA GLY A 98 -13.09 5.79 -14.20
C GLY A 98 -13.36 5.48 -12.73
N PHE A 99 -14.52 5.86 -12.22
CA PHE A 99 -14.85 5.61 -10.82
C PHE A 99 -15.02 4.12 -10.58
N SER A 100 -14.19 3.55 -9.69
CA SER A 100 -14.20 2.14 -9.39
C SER A 100 -14.84 1.83 -8.04
N TRP A 101 -15.87 0.98 -8.08
CA TRP A 101 -16.41 0.38 -6.85
C TRP A 101 -15.44 -0.62 -6.22
N GLY A 102 -14.55 -1.22 -7.03
CA GLY A 102 -13.48 -2.09 -6.55
C GLY A 102 -12.50 -1.32 -5.66
N ASP A 103 -12.13 -0.11 -6.08
CA ASP A 103 -11.27 0.77 -5.28
C ASP A 103 -11.96 1.34 -4.07
N MET A 104 -13.21 1.80 -4.20
CA MET A 104 -13.99 2.23 -3.05
C MET A 104 -14.09 1.14 -1.98
N ALA A 105 -14.27 -0.12 -2.39
CA ALA A 105 -14.27 -1.26 -1.48
C ALA A 105 -12.89 -1.50 -0.85
N ALA A 106 -11.79 -1.42 -1.63
CA ALA A 106 -10.43 -1.55 -1.12
C ALA A 106 -10.08 -0.43 -0.12
N ASN A 107 -10.39 0.81 -0.44
CA ASN A 107 -10.24 1.98 0.43
C ASN A 107 -11.02 1.77 1.75
N ALA A 108 -12.28 1.32 1.66
CA ALA A 108 -13.09 1.02 2.83
C ALA A 108 -12.50 -0.11 3.69
N MET A 109 -11.99 -1.19 3.07
CA MET A 109 -11.34 -2.30 3.78
C MET A 109 -10.09 -1.84 4.53
N GLY A 110 -9.28 -0.95 3.95
CA GLY A 110 -8.10 -0.38 4.61
C GLY A 110 -8.43 0.36 5.90
N SER A 111 -9.43 1.24 5.87
CA SER A 111 -9.93 1.94 7.07
C SER A 111 -10.59 1.00 8.07
N ALA A 112 -11.42 0.08 7.58
CA ALA A 112 -12.07 -0.91 8.41
C ALA A 112 -11.06 -1.82 9.13
N PHE A 113 -9.88 -2.06 8.53
CA PHE A 113 -8.82 -2.84 9.16
C PHE A 113 -8.24 -2.16 10.40
N VAL A 114 -8.08 -0.82 10.38
CA VAL A 114 -7.68 -0.07 11.59
C VAL A 114 -8.78 -0.11 12.63
N LEU A 115 -9.99 0.29 12.23
CA LEU A 115 -11.16 0.37 13.12
C LEU A 115 -11.47 -0.97 13.78
N GLY A 116 -11.52 -2.05 13.01
CA GLY A 116 -11.85 -3.39 13.48
C GLY A 116 -10.83 -3.91 14.49
N GLN A 117 -9.53 -3.71 14.24
CA GLN A 117 -8.50 -4.11 15.19
C GLN A 117 -8.60 -3.34 16.51
N GLU A 118 -8.84 -2.02 16.48
CA GLU A 118 -9.04 -1.26 17.71
C GLU A 118 -10.28 -1.70 18.47
N LEU A 119 -11.40 -1.95 17.78
CA LEU A 119 -12.64 -2.41 18.41
C LEU A 119 -12.49 -3.79 19.06
N LEU A 120 -11.77 -4.71 18.41
CA LEU A 120 -11.63 -6.09 18.86
C LEU A 120 -10.50 -6.29 19.86
N PHE A 121 -9.38 -5.59 19.69
CA PHE A 121 -8.13 -5.86 20.43
C PHE A 121 -7.64 -4.67 21.25
N ASN A 122 -8.20 -3.47 21.08
CA ASN A 122 -7.69 -2.22 21.65
C ASN A 122 -6.22 -1.93 21.29
N GLU A 123 -5.73 -2.53 20.22
CA GLU A 123 -4.41 -2.27 19.64
C GLU A 123 -4.38 -2.71 18.17
N GLN A 124 -3.47 -2.11 17.40
CA GLN A 124 -3.15 -2.56 16.04
C GLN A 124 -2.19 -3.76 16.09
N VAL A 125 -2.74 -4.98 16.22
CA VAL A 125 -1.99 -6.23 16.33
C VAL A 125 -1.24 -6.57 15.03
N VAL A 126 -1.94 -6.48 13.90
CA VAL A 126 -1.42 -6.75 12.56
C VAL A 126 -1.12 -5.43 11.87
N LYS A 127 0.15 -5.22 11.52
CA LYS A 127 0.59 -4.04 10.78
C LYS A 127 0.48 -4.30 9.29
N TYR A 128 -0.19 -3.39 8.59
CA TYR A 128 -0.16 -3.38 7.13
C TYR A 128 1.06 -2.57 6.67
N LYS A 129 1.97 -3.22 5.96
CA LYS A 129 3.23 -2.64 5.50
C LYS A 129 3.39 -2.76 4.00
N PHE A 130 4.30 -1.96 3.47
CA PHE A 130 4.66 -1.91 2.07
C PHE A 130 6.17 -2.03 1.90
N SER A 131 6.56 -2.69 0.83
CA SER A 131 7.90 -2.58 0.28
C SER A 131 7.88 -2.39 -1.21
N TYR A 132 8.94 -1.75 -1.68
CA TYR A 132 9.19 -1.53 -3.08
C TYR A 132 10.63 -1.85 -3.44
N LEU A 133 10.80 -2.64 -4.48
CA LEU A 133 12.04 -2.77 -5.20
C LEU A 133 11.76 -2.64 -6.69
N ARG A 134 12.40 -1.67 -7.34
CA ARG A 134 12.32 -1.50 -8.80
C ARG A 134 12.48 -2.86 -9.48
N SER A 135 11.47 -3.23 -10.25
CA SER A 135 11.48 -4.52 -10.93
C SER A 135 12.41 -4.47 -12.14
N GLY A 136 12.91 -5.64 -12.56
CA GLY A 136 13.56 -5.77 -13.87
C GLY A 136 12.61 -5.53 -15.04
N TYR A 137 11.29 -5.49 -14.81
CA TYR A 137 10.29 -5.20 -15.84
C TYR A 137 10.26 -3.71 -16.16
N ALA A 138 10.43 -2.81 -15.18
CA ALA A 138 10.48 -1.37 -15.44
C ALA A 138 11.57 -0.99 -16.47
N ASP A 139 12.66 -1.77 -16.51
CA ASP A 139 13.80 -1.55 -17.41
C ASP A 139 13.49 -1.98 -18.84
N GLN A 140 12.56 -2.92 -18.99
CA GLN A 140 12.11 -3.48 -20.26
C GLN A 140 10.87 -2.77 -20.81
N ALA A 141 10.25 -1.89 -20.02
CA ALA A 141 8.98 -1.26 -20.31
C ALA A 141 9.05 -0.05 -21.27
N ASN A 142 10.25 0.34 -21.72
CA ASN A 142 10.47 1.55 -22.53
C ASN A 142 9.81 2.82 -21.91
N GLY A 143 9.83 2.92 -20.58
CA GLY A 143 9.22 4.02 -19.83
C GLY A 143 7.73 3.86 -19.51
N TYR A 144 7.06 2.80 -19.99
CA TYR A 144 5.63 2.55 -19.68
C TYR A 144 5.37 2.38 -18.18
N LEU A 145 6.27 1.72 -17.45
CA LEU A 145 6.22 1.56 -15.99
C LEU A 145 6.98 2.67 -15.25
N GLY A 146 7.02 3.86 -15.84
CA GLY A 146 7.65 5.05 -15.27
C GLY A 146 9.09 5.30 -15.72
N SER A 147 9.42 6.59 -15.81
CA SER A 147 10.70 7.10 -16.33
C SER A 147 11.66 7.59 -15.24
N SER A 148 11.14 7.92 -14.06
CA SER A 148 11.91 8.39 -12.90
C SER A 148 11.72 7.49 -11.68
N PRO A 149 12.58 7.56 -10.65
CA PRO A 149 12.42 6.74 -9.44
C PRO A 149 11.06 6.90 -8.75
N LEU A 150 10.55 8.14 -8.65
CA LEU A 150 9.24 8.42 -8.03
C LEU A 150 8.08 7.94 -8.91
N ASP A 151 8.18 8.16 -10.22
CA ASP A 151 7.18 7.69 -11.20
C ASP A 151 7.07 6.16 -11.17
N ARG A 152 8.20 5.46 -11.12
CA ARG A 152 8.26 4.00 -11.00
C ARG A 152 7.69 3.48 -9.67
N LEU A 153 7.93 4.18 -8.56
CA LEU A 153 7.30 3.83 -7.28
C LEU A 153 5.76 3.88 -7.34
N LEU A 154 5.18 4.65 -8.26
CA LEU A 154 3.73 4.77 -8.41
C LEU A 154 3.16 3.88 -9.53
N THR A 155 3.98 3.47 -10.50
CA THR A 155 3.51 2.82 -11.74
C THR A 155 4.09 1.41 -11.95
N ASP A 156 5.21 1.07 -11.32
CA ASP A 156 5.81 -0.27 -11.40
C ASP A 156 5.22 -1.20 -10.33
N TYR A 157 3.97 -1.61 -10.55
CA TYR A 157 3.27 -2.59 -9.69
C TYR A 157 4.01 -3.92 -9.55
N ASN A 158 4.95 -4.26 -10.45
CA ASN A 158 5.77 -5.47 -10.31
C ASN A 158 6.74 -5.40 -9.14
N GLY A 159 7.12 -4.18 -8.74
CA GLY A 159 8.00 -3.93 -7.61
C GLY A 159 7.29 -3.84 -6.27
N HIS A 160 5.95 -3.84 -6.26
CA HIS A 160 5.14 -3.62 -5.06
C HIS A 160 4.92 -4.93 -4.32
N THR A 161 5.16 -4.91 -3.01
CA THR A 161 4.71 -5.97 -2.12
C THR A 161 4.03 -5.40 -0.89
N TYR A 162 2.85 -5.93 -0.60
CA TYR A 162 1.99 -5.50 0.50
C TYR A 162 1.93 -6.61 1.55
N TRP A 163 2.22 -6.26 2.80
CA TRP A 163 2.51 -7.22 3.86
C TRP A 163 1.60 -7.06 5.07
N PHE A 164 1.07 -8.17 5.56
CA PHE A 164 0.48 -8.25 6.89
C PHE A 164 1.50 -8.83 7.86
N SER A 165 1.92 -8.03 8.83
CA SER A 165 2.97 -8.34 9.80
C SER A 165 2.37 -8.47 11.20
N MET A 166 2.55 -9.63 11.84
CA MET A 166 1.95 -9.96 13.15
C MET A 166 3.02 -10.47 14.13
N PRO A 167 2.96 -10.07 15.42
CA PRO A 167 3.90 -10.55 16.44
C PRO A 167 3.90 -12.07 16.58
N VAL A 168 5.11 -12.66 16.62
CA VAL A 168 5.27 -14.11 16.86
C VAL A 168 4.57 -14.51 18.15
N ARG A 169 4.68 -13.69 19.20
CA ARG A 169 4.04 -13.94 20.51
C ARG A 169 2.52 -14.15 20.41
N ARG A 170 1.85 -13.42 19.51
CA ARG A 170 0.40 -13.57 19.27
C ARG A 170 0.06 -14.86 18.55
N VAL A 171 0.95 -15.32 17.66
CA VAL A 171 0.79 -16.57 16.91
C VAL A 171 0.99 -17.78 17.81
N VAL A 172 2.06 -17.77 18.62
CA VAL A 172 2.45 -18.93 19.44
C VAL A 172 1.85 -18.92 20.84
N GLY A 173 1.25 -17.81 21.26
CA GLY A 173 0.67 -17.65 22.61
C GLY A 173 1.71 -17.71 23.74
N SER A 174 2.96 -17.34 23.49
CA SER A 174 4.04 -17.37 24.48
C SER A 174 5.05 -16.24 24.26
N ASP A 175 5.76 -15.87 25.33
CA ASP A 175 6.78 -14.81 25.32
C ASP A 175 8.17 -15.29 24.90
N ILE A 176 8.28 -16.48 24.29
CA ILE A 176 9.55 -17.09 23.89
C ILE A 176 10.30 -16.25 22.84
N ALA A 177 9.56 -15.51 22.01
CA ALA A 177 10.14 -14.62 21.00
C ALA A 177 10.28 -13.20 21.56
N PRO A 178 11.24 -12.39 21.07
CA PRO A 178 11.28 -10.97 21.39
C PRO A 178 9.99 -10.25 20.97
N PRO A 179 9.55 -9.18 21.68
CA PRO A 179 8.28 -8.50 21.41
C PRO A 179 8.27 -7.77 20.05
N TRP A 180 9.45 -7.47 19.50
CA TRP A 180 9.61 -6.84 18.18
C TRP A 180 9.63 -7.84 17.03
N LEU A 181 9.72 -9.16 17.28
CA LEU A 181 9.81 -10.15 16.20
C LEU A 181 8.42 -10.51 15.67
N ASN A 182 8.23 -10.32 14.37
CA ASN A 182 7.00 -10.60 13.65
C ASN A 182 7.19 -11.69 12.59
N ILE A 183 6.10 -12.37 12.25
CA ILE A 183 5.94 -13.07 10.97
C ILE A 183 5.16 -12.18 10.01
N ALA A 184 5.45 -12.29 8.72
CA ALA A 184 4.78 -11.52 7.69
C ALA A 184 4.31 -12.40 6.52
N VAL A 185 3.11 -12.13 6.04
CA VAL A 185 2.57 -12.69 4.79
C VAL A 185 2.41 -11.55 3.79
N GLY A 186 3.00 -11.71 2.62
CA GLY A 186 3.05 -10.70 1.57
C GLY A 186 2.27 -11.10 0.33
N TYR A 187 1.69 -10.11 -0.34
CA TYR A 187 1.09 -10.25 -1.66
C TYR A 187 1.79 -9.30 -2.65
N GLY A 188 2.13 -9.84 -3.80
CA GLY A 188 2.69 -9.09 -4.93
C GLY A 188 2.34 -9.76 -6.24
N ALA A 189 2.79 -9.20 -7.34
CA ALA A 189 2.67 -9.82 -8.65
C ALA A 189 3.81 -9.37 -9.57
N ASN A 190 4.07 -10.14 -10.61
CA ASN A 190 5.17 -9.89 -11.54
C ASN A 190 4.76 -10.23 -12.99
N GLY A 191 5.58 -9.80 -13.94
CA GLY A 191 5.37 -10.06 -15.36
C GLY A 191 4.28 -9.21 -15.99
N MET A 192 4.02 -8.02 -15.46
CA MET A 192 2.96 -7.11 -15.88
C MET A 192 3.51 -5.93 -16.68
N PHE A 193 3.01 -5.75 -17.90
CA PHE A 193 3.20 -4.58 -18.77
C PHE A 193 1.86 -3.98 -19.16
N GLY A 194 0.93 -3.93 -18.21
CA GLY A 194 -0.40 -3.36 -18.42
C GLY A 194 -1.36 -3.75 -17.32
N GLU A 195 -2.50 -3.08 -17.32
CA GLU A 195 -3.49 -3.18 -16.25
C GLU A 195 -4.13 -4.58 -16.18
N PHE A 196 -4.74 -5.05 -17.27
CA PHE A 196 -5.34 -6.39 -17.33
C PHE A 196 -4.46 -7.39 -18.09
N GLU A 197 -3.89 -6.94 -19.21
CA GLU A 197 -3.08 -7.73 -20.12
C GLU A 197 -1.78 -6.98 -20.43
N ASN A 198 -0.78 -7.71 -20.94
CA ASN A 198 0.50 -7.11 -21.30
C ASN A 198 0.41 -6.47 -22.69
N ILE A 199 0.77 -5.19 -22.78
CA ILE A 199 0.92 -4.52 -24.07
C ILE A 199 2.07 -5.14 -24.87
N SER A 200 1.97 -5.12 -26.20
CA SER A 200 3.02 -5.62 -27.09
C SER A 200 3.96 -4.53 -27.59
N ARG A 201 3.58 -3.26 -27.49
CA ARG A 201 4.35 -2.12 -28.01
C ARG A 201 4.06 -0.84 -27.22
N TYR A 202 5.08 -0.02 -26.98
CA TYR A 202 4.95 1.29 -26.36
C TYR A 202 5.98 2.27 -26.94
N ASN A 203 5.55 3.49 -27.29
CA ASN A 203 6.39 4.51 -27.93
C ASN A 203 7.21 3.99 -29.12
N GLY A 204 6.58 3.17 -29.98
CA GLY A 204 7.22 2.62 -31.17
C GLY A 204 8.18 1.44 -30.92
N VAL A 205 8.41 1.05 -29.66
CA VAL A 205 9.30 -0.08 -29.29
C VAL A 205 8.47 -1.28 -28.84
N ASP A 206 8.84 -2.46 -29.30
CA ASP A 206 8.19 -3.71 -28.88
C ASP A 206 8.52 -4.04 -27.43
N ILE A 207 7.50 -4.43 -26.67
CA ILE A 207 7.63 -4.82 -25.27
C ILE A 207 7.77 -6.34 -25.19
N PRO A 208 8.74 -6.87 -24.40
CA PRO A 208 8.94 -8.31 -24.28
C PRO A 208 7.69 -9.04 -23.80
N LYS A 209 7.41 -10.20 -24.40
CA LYS A 209 6.34 -11.08 -23.94
C LYS A 209 6.71 -11.68 -22.59
N THR A 210 5.81 -11.54 -21.62
CA THR A 210 5.95 -12.08 -20.28
C THR A 210 4.66 -12.76 -19.85
N THR A 211 4.77 -13.67 -18.88
CA THR A 211 3.63 -14.30 -18.23
C THR A 211 3.36 -13.57 -16.92
N ARG A 212 2.15 -13.04 -16.76
CA ARG A 212 1.69 -12.39 -15.54
C ARG A 212 1.46 -13.45 -14.45
N TYR A 213 1.92 -13.22 -13.23
CA TYR A 213 1.69 -14.13 -12.12
C TYR A 213 1.61 -13.43 -10.77
N ARG A 214 0.79 -13.97 -9.87
CA ARG A 214 0.67 -13.55 -8.47
C ARG A 214 1.72 -14.23 -7.61
N GLN A 215 2.14 -13.55 -6.56
CA GLN A 215 3.09 -14.03 -5.55
C GLN A 215 2.42 -13.98 -4.18
N LEU A 216 2.53 -15.09 -3.45
CA LEU A 216 2.28 -15.16 -2.01
C LEU A 216 3.61 -15.37 -1.32
N LEU A 217 3.98 -14.47 -0.43
CA LEU A 217 5.26 -14.45 0.25
C LEU A 217 5.11 -14.69 1.74
N PHE A 218 6.09 -15.37 2.32
CA PHE A 218 6.21 -15.59 3.76
C PHE A 218 7.59 -15.11 4.20
N SER A 219 7.65 -14.28 5.23
CA SER A 219 8.90 -13.69 5.71
C SER A 219 8.86 -13.44 7.22
N LEU A 220 10.00 -13.09 7.78
CA LEU A 220 10.10 -12.48 9.10
C LEU A 220 10.03 -10.97 8.98
N ASP A 221 9.70 -10.30 10.08
CA ASP A 221 9.64 -8.84 10.12
C ASP A 221 9.91 -8.30 11.53
N ILE A 222 10.09 -6.98 11.60
CA ILE A 222 10.28 -6.26 12.86
C ILE A 222 9.11 -5.32 13.10
N ASP A 223 8.50 -5.37 14.28
CA ASP A 223 7.62 -4.31 14.77
C ASP A 223 8.47 -3.15 15.32
N TRP A 224 8.64 -2.12 14.49
CA TRP A 224 9.35 -0.90 14.83
C TRP A 224 8.81 -0.21 16.09
N THR A 225 7.51 -0.34 16.36
CA THR A 225 6.86 0.33 17.50
C THR A 225 7.18 -0.34 18.84
N ARG A 226 7.77 -1.53 18.82
CA ARG A 226 8.15 -2.34 20.00
C ARG A 226 9.65 -2.27 20.31
N ILE A 227 10.42 -1.49 19.54
CA ILE A 227 11.83 -1.25 19.82
C ILE A 227 11.93 -0.12 20.85
N GLU A 228 12.44 -0.44 22.03
CA GLU A 228 12.64 0.54 23.11
C GLU A 228 13.92 1.34 22.86
N THR A 229 13.82 2.67 22.91
CA THR A 229 14.97 3.56 22.79
C THR A 229 14.98 4.61 23.91
N GLY A 230 16.15 5.19 24.18
CA GLY A 230 16.29 6.30 25.13
C GLY A 230 16.01 7.68 24.52
N SER A 231 15.52 7.76 23.28
CA SER A 231 15.40 9.02 22.53
C SER A 231 14.01 9.20 21.92
N SER A 232 13.35 10.29 22.29
CA SER A 232 12.04 10.66 21.74
C SER A 232 12.07 10.87 20.21
N LEU A 233 13.21 11.31 19.67
CA LEU A 233 13.41 11.44 18.23
C LEU A 233 13.43 10.06 17.55
N LEU A 234 14.19 9.11 18.11
CA LEU A 234 14.26 7.75 17.56
C LEU A 234 12.91 7.04 17.65
N ASP A 235 12.20 7.17 18.76
CA ASP A 235 10.84 6.60 18.90
C ASP A 235 9.88 7.14 17.83
N THR A 236 10.00 8.44 17.51
CA THR A 236 9.18 9.06 16.46
C THR A 236 9.54 8.51 15.08
N ILE A 237 10.83 8.37 14.78
CA ILE A 237 11.31 7.80 13.51
C ILE A 237 10.83 6.35 13.37
N LEU A 238 10.99 5.53 14.41
CA LEU A 238 10.58 4.12 14.40
C LEU A 238 9.06 3.98 14.22
N LYS A 239 8.26 4.83 14.87
CA LYS A 239 6.80 4.88 14.63
C LYS A 239 6.48 5.25 13.17
N GLY A 240 7.23 6.17 12.56
CA GLY A 240 7.10 6.51 11.14
C GLY A 240 7.41 5.33 10.21
N LEU A 241 8.35 4.47 10.60
CA LEU A 241 8.72 3.27 9.84
C LEU A 241 7.71 2.13 9.95
N THR A 242 6.65 2.24 10.76
CA THR A 242 5.61 1.20 10.94
C THR A 242 5.07 0.65 9.63
N PHE A 243 4.98 1.47 8.58
CA PHE A 243 4.43 1.10 7.29
C PHE A 243 5.47 0.54 6.31
N VAL A 244 6.75 0.55 6.66
CA VAL A 244 7.85 0.08 5.82
C VAL A 244 8.25 -1.31 6.26
N LYS A 245 8.17 -2.26 5.33
CA LYS A 245 8.70 -3.61 5.53
C LYS A 245 10.23 -3.57 5.41
N LEU A 246 10.93 -4.13 6.41
CA LEU A 246 12.37 -4.33 6.30
C LEU A 246 12.68 -5.51 5.39
N PRO A 247 13.80 -5.44 4.65
CA PRO A 247 14.24 -6.60 3.91
C PRO A 247 14.57 -7.76 4.84
N PHE A 248 13.98 -8.92 4.58
CA PHE A 248 14.21 -10.17 5.33
C PHE A 248 14.22 -11.36 4.36
N PRO A 249 14.78 -12.53 4.75
CA PRO A 249 14.60 -13.74 3.97
C PRO A 249 13.12 -14.02 3.74
N ALA A 250 12.78 -14.47 2.54
CA ALA A 250 11.40 -14.74 2.18
C ALA A 250 11.27 -16.00 1.34
N PHE A 251 10.13 -16.66 1.50
CA PHE A 251 9.70 -17.76 0.67
C PHE A 251 8.51 -17.32 -0.16
N GLU A 252 8.58 -17.49 -1.48
CA GLU A 252 7.49 -17.21 -2.40
C GLU A 252 6.90 -18.51 -2.93
N TYR A 253 5.57 -18.58 -2.93
CA TYR A 253 4.79 -19.44 -3.80
C TYR A 253 4.04 -18.58 -4.80
N ASN A 254 4.15 -18.90 -6.10
CA ASN A 254 3.47 -18.13 -7.14
C ASN A 254 2.43 -18.94 -7.91
N SER A 255 1.53 -18.21 -8.57
CA SER A 255 0.44 -18.81 -9.38
C SER A 255 0.91 -19.61 -10.60
N MET A 256 2.22 -19.62 -10.91
CA MET A 256 2.81 -20.53 -11.89
C MET A 256 3.22 -21.89 -11.30
N GLY A 257 2.94 -22.14 -10.02
CA GLY A 257 3.31 -23.37 -9.32
C GLY A 257 4.77 -23.45 -8.92
N LYS A 258 5.50 -22.32 -8.92
CA LYS A 258 6.93 -22.29 -8.55
C LYS A 258 7.11 -21.84 -7.11
N LEU A 259 8.09 -22.45 -6.45
CA LEU A 259 8.60 -22.05 -5.15
C LEU A 259 9.93 -21.34 -5.34
N ARG A 260 10.13 -20.22 -4.64
CA ARG A 260 11.38 -19.47 -4.66
C ARG A 260 11.80 -19.09 -3.25
N TRP A 261 13.09 -19.20 -3.00
CA TRP A 261 13.72 -18.70 -1.78
C TRP A 261 14.49 -17.43 -2.09
N TYR A 262 14.33 -16.43 -1.24
CA TYR A 262 15.09 -15.18 -1.26
C TYR A 262 15.89 -15.07 0.03
N TRP A 263 17.21 -14.91 -0.10
CA TRP A 263 18.05 -14.58 1.06
C TRP A 263 17.67 -13.24 1.67
N LEU A 264 17.29 -12.30 0.82
CA LEU A 264 16.77 -11.01 1.21
C LEU A 264 15.74 -10.60 0.17
N TYR A 265 14.52 -10.36 0.63
CA TYR A 265 13.43 -9.82 -0.19
C TYR A 265 13.09 -8.44 0.33
N TYR A 266 12.86 -7.51 -0.61
CA TYR A 266 12.64 -6.11 -0.30
C TYR A 266 11.17 -5.83 -0.17
#